data_AF-A0A543FTG1-F1
#
_entry.id   AF-A0A543FTG1-F1
#
_cell.length_a   1.000
_cell.length_b   1.000
_cell.length_c   1.000
_cell.angle_alpha   90.00
_cell.angle_beta   90.00
_cell.angle_gamma   90.00
#
_symmetry.space_group_name_H-M   'P 1'
#
loop_
_entity.id
_entity.type
_entity.pdbx_description
1 polymer ?
#
loop_
_entity_poly.entity_id
_entity_poly.type
_entity_poly.pdbx_seq_one_letter_code
_entity_poly.pdbx_strand_id
1 'polypeptide(L)'
;MVLIAGPYRSGTGDDPELMAANLGRLEEAAWPLFRAGHVPMIGEWVALPVLRSAGATGVTDPLAEQVMYPTAERLLQHCDGVLRLPGESKGADQDVTIAREREIPVWHRLEDVPGCG
;
A
#
# COMPACT_ATOMS: atom_id res chain seq x y z
N MET A 1 -12.31 -3.87 4.27
CA MET A 1 -10.96 -3.96 3.68
C MET A 1 -10.19 -2.70 4.03
N VAL A 2 -8.98 -2.83 4.56
CA VAL A 2 -8.11 -1.68 4.92
C VAL A 2 -6.87 -1.72 4.05
N LEU A 3 -6.61 -0.64 3.31
CA LEU A 3 -5.36 -0.47 2.56
C LEU A 3 -4.24 -0.05 3.52
N ILE A 4 -3.13 -0.77 3.52
CA ILE A 4 -1.91 -0.42 4.25
C ILE A 4 -1.01 0.34 3.27
N ALA A 5 -0.83 1.63 3.52
CA ALA A 5 -0.04 2.51 2.69
C ALA A 5 1.25 2.91 3.42
N GLY A 6 2.40 2.76 2.77
CA GLY A 6 3.69 3.13 3.35
C GLY A 6 4.84 3.18 2.34
N PRO A 7 6.09 3.36 2.78
CA PRO A 7 7.25 3.28 1.91
C PRO A 7 7.43 1.85 1.40
N TYR A 8 7.33 1.68 0.08
CA TYR A 8 7.77 0.46 -0.60
C TYR A 8 9.06 0.72 -1.39
N ARG A 9 9.02 1.65 -2.34
CA ARG A 9 10.17 2.02 -3.19
C ARG A 9 11.00 3.18 -2.61
N SER A 10 10.37 4.11 -1.90
CA SER A 10 11.06 5.30 -1.37
C SER A 10 12.19 4.93 -0.41
N GLY A 11 13.32 5.65 -0.52
CA GLY A 11 14.50 5.43 0.31
C GLY A 11 15.32 4.17 -0.01
N THR A 12 14.95 3.40 -1.04
CA THR A 12 15.63 2.14 -1.38
C THR A 12 16.70 2.27 -2.46
N GLY A 13 16.65 3.32 -3.28
CA GLY A 13 17.50 3.40 -4.48
C GLY A 13 17.26 2.27 -5.48
N ASP A 14 16.06 1.68 -5.47
CA ASP A 14 15.66 0.50 -6.26
C ASP A 14 16.42 -0.78 -5.89
N ASP A 15 17.04 -0.81 -4.70
CA ASP A 15 17.64 -2.02 -4.14
C ASP A 15 16.57 -3.06 -3.75
N PRO A 16 16.61 -4.28 -4.33
CA PRO A 16 15.58 -5.29 -4.08
C PRO A 16 15.46 -5.75 -2.62
N GLU A 17 16.56 -5.79 -1.86
CA GLU A 17 16.55 -6.22 -0.46
C GLU A 17 15.92 -5.14 0.42
N LEU A 18 16.25 -3.87 0.18
CA LEU A 18 15.63 -2.75 0.88
C LEU A 18 14.13 -2.65 0.56
N MET A 19 13.74 -2.91 -0.69
CA MET A 19 12.33 -2.98 -1.09
C MET A 19 11.59 -4.14 -0.41
N ALA A 20 12.22 -5.31 -0.30
CA ALA A 20 11.65 -6.45 0.43
C ALA A 20 11.50 -6.15 1.93
N ALA A 21 12.49 -5.49 2.54
CA ALA A 21 12.41 -5.06 3.94
C ALA A 21 11.32 -4.01 4.16
N ASN A 22 11.15 -3.07 3.21
CA ASN A 22 10.06 -2.12 3.21
C ASN A 22 8.70 -2.83 3.14
N LEU A 23 8.53 -3.80 2.22
CA LEU A 23 7.32 -4.60 2.11
C LEU A 23 7.04 -5.36 3.41
N GLY A 24 8.04 -6.00 4.02
CA GLY A 24 7.89 -6.70 5.30
C GLY A 24 7.34 -5.79 6.41
N ARG A 25 7.79 -4.54 6.47
CA ARG A 25 7.25 -3.54 7.42
C ARG A 25 5.77 -3.20 7.18
N LEU A 26 5.30 -3.22 5.93
CA LEU A 26 3.88 -3.08 5.64
C LEU A 26 3.11 -4.33 6.10
N GLU A 27 3.68 -5.51 5.86
CA GLU A 27 3.08 -6.80 6.21
C GLU A 27 2.94 -7.02 7.72
N GLU A 28 3.82 -6.43 8.54
CA GLU A 28 3.69 -6.43 10.00
C GLU A 28 2.35 -5.86 10.50
N ALA A 29 1.77 -4.89 9.78
CA ALA A 29 0.46 -4.31 10.10
C ALA A 29 -0.71 -5.21 9.68
N ALA A 30 -0.48 -6.20 8.81
CA ALA A 30 -1.56 -7.04 8.27
C ALA A 30 -2.18 -7.96 9.34
N TRP A 31 -1.37 -8.54 10.23
CA TRP A 31 -1.87 -9.47 11.25
C TRP A 31 -2.84 -8.81 12.25
N PRO A 32 -2.51 -7.67 12.87
CA PRO A 32 -3.45 -6.98 13.75
C PRO A 32 -4.77 -6.61 13.07
N LEU A 33 -4.71 -6.10 11.83
CA LEU A 33 -5.90 -5.78 11.04
C LEU A 33 -6.76 -7.03 10.79
N PHE A 34 -6.13 -8.13 10.38
CA PHE A 34 -6.82 -9.41 10.19
C PHE A 34 -7.50 -9.91 11.46
N ARG A 35 -6.79 -9.85 12.60
CA ARG A 35 -7.31 -10.26 13.91
C ARG A 35 -8.52 -9.42 14.34
N ALA A 36 -8.55 -8.14 13.97
CA ALA A 36 -9.66 -7.23 14.21
C ALA A 36 -10.87 -7.45 13.26
N GLY A 37 -10.78 -8.43 12.34
CA GLY A 37 -11.86 -8.78 11.40
C GLY A 37 -11.80 -8.02 10.08
N HIS A 38 -10.77 -7.21 9.85
CA HIS A 38 -10.57 -6.55 8.56
C HIS A 38 -9.87 -7.47 7.56
N VAL A 39 -10.06 -7.19 6.28
CA VAL A 39 -9.20 -7.73 5.21
C VAL A 39 -8.06 -6.73 4.98
N PRO A 40 -6.80 -7.03 5.35
CA PRO A 40 -5.67 -6.17 5.04
C PRO A 40 -5.33 -6.24 3.55
N MET A 41 -4.88 -5.12 2.98
CA MET A 41 -4.47 -5.05 1.59
C MET A 41 -3.24 -4.16 1.44
N ILE A 42 -2.27 -4.57 0.62
CA ILE A 42 -1.10 -3.77 0.23
C ILE A 42 -1.12 -3.65 -1.30
N GLY A 43 -0.89 -2.45 -1.83
CA GLY A 43 -0.96 -2.20 -3.28
C GLY A 43 -0.03 -3.12 -4.09
N GLU A 44 1.18 -3.33 -3.61
CA GLU A 44 2.22 -4.17 -4.20
C GLU A 44 1.80 -5.64 -4.34
N TRP A 45 0.97 -6.18 -3.43
CA TRP A 45 0.47 -7.56 -3.52
C TRP A 45 -0.33 -7.78 -4.80
N VAL A 46 -0.98 -6.74 -5.33
CA VAL A 46 -1.74 -6.78 -6.58
C VAL A 46 -0.90 -6.27 -7.75
N ALA A 47 -0.21 -5.15 -7.58
CA ALA A 47 0.48 -4.48 -8.68
C ALA A 47 1.68 -5.28 -9.20
N LEU A 48 2.45 -5.94 -8.34
CA LEU A 48 3.65 -6.68 -8.75
C LEU A 48 3.32 -7.92 -9.59
N PRO A 49 2.34 -8.78 -9.21
CA PRO A 49 1.90 -9.86 -10.10
C PRO A 49 1.35 -9.36 -11.44
N VAL A 50 0.60 -8.26 -11.45
CA VAL A 50 0.07 -7.67 -12.70
C VAL A 50 1.22 -7.22 -13.61
N LEU A 51 2.20 -6.50 -13.08
CA LEU A 51 3.39 -6.08 -13.83
C LEU A 51 4.14 -7.27 -14.42
N ARG A 52 4.42 -8.30 -13.60
CA ARG A 52 5.11 -9.50 -14.07
C ARG A 52 4.34 -10.20 -15.19
N SER A 53 3.01 -10.25 -15.09
CA SER A 53 2.17 -10.86 -16.13
C SER A 53 2.21 -10.10 -17.46
N ALA A 54 2.51 -8.81 -17.43
CA ALA A 54 2.69 -7.96 -18.61
C ALA A 54 4.13 -8.01 -19.19
N GLY A 55 5.02 -8.83 -18.62
CA GLY A 55 6.40 -8.97 -19.07
C GLY A 55 7.35 -7.89 -18.55
N ALA A 56 6.92 -7.07 -17.58
CA ALA A 56 7.75 -6.03 -16.99
C ALA A 56 8.88 -6.63 -16.15
N THR A 57 10.05 -5.97 -16.19
CA THR A 57 11.25 -6.43 -15.46
C THR A 57 11.30 -5.97 -14.00
N GLY A 58 10.37 -5.12 -13.56
CA GLY A 58 10.24 -4.67 -12.18
C GLY A 58 9.67 -3.26 -12.06
N VAL A 59 9.95 -2.59 -10.94
CA VAL A 59 9.45 -1.24 -10.65
C VAL A 59 10.16 -0.11 -11.42
N THR A 60 11.27 -0.43 -12.07
CA THR A 60 12.02 0.48 -12.96
C THR A 60 11.53 0.41 -14.41
N ASP A 61 10.67 -0.55 -14.72
CA ASP A 61 10.06 -0.71 -16.03
C ASP A 61 9.11 0.45 -16.35
N PRO A 62 9.06 0.98 -17.59
CA PRO A 62 8.10 2.01 -17.99
C PRO A 62 6.62 1.63 -17.74
N LEU A 63 6.30 0.34 -17.70
CA LEU A 63 4.95 -0.12 -17.36
C LEU A 63 4.61 0.04 -15.88
N ALA A 64 5.62 0.20 -14.99
CA ALA A 64 5.40 0.29 -13.55
C ALA A 64 4.45 1.42 -13.18
N GLU A 65 4.62 2.60 -13.76
CA GLU A 65 3.73 3.75 -13.50
C GLU A 65 2.29 3.47 -13.94
N GLN A 66 2.12 2.78 -15.07
CA GLN A 66 0.81 2.44 -15.65
C GLN A 66 0.07 1.33 -14.89
N VAL A 67 0.74 0.64 -13.97
CA VAL A 67 0.14 -0.43 -13.17
C VAL A 67 0.08 -0.08 -11.69
N MET A 68 1.16 0.42 -11.09
CA MET A 68 1.26 0.64 -9.65
C MET A 68 0.23 1.67 -9.16
N TYR A 69 0.22 2.88 -9.73
CA TYR A 69 -0.73 3.93 -9.31
C TYR A 69 -2.18 3.56 -9.66
N PRO A 70 -2.51 3.08 -10.88
CA PRO A 70 -3.88 2.67 -11.18
C PRO A 70 -4.37 1.50 -10.31
N THR A 71 -3.47 0.61 -9.86
CA THR A 71 -3.83 -0.46 -8.92
C THR A 71 -4.27 0.12 -7.58
N ALA A 72 -3.49 1.03 -7.00
CA ALA A 72 -3.85 1.68 -5.74
C ALA A 72 -5.16 2.48 -5.85
N GLU A 73 -5.34 3.25 -6.93
CA GLU A 73 -6.57 3.99 -7.21
C GLU A 73 -7.82 3.10 -7.30
N ARG A 74 -7.69 1.91 -7.90
CA ARG A 74 -8.77 0.91 -8.02
C ARG A 74 -9.04 0.23 -6.69
N LEU A 75 -8.01 -0.11 -5.91
CA LEU A 75 -8.17 -0.67 -4.57
C LEU A 75 -8.93 0.31 -3.65
N LEU A 76 -8.59 1.59 -3.72
CA LEU A 76 -9.27 2.64 -2.97
C LEU A 76 -10.76 2.79 -3.32
N GLN A 77 -11.27 2.21 -4.42
CA GLN A 77 -12.72 2.18 -4.67
C GLN A 77 -13.46 1.13 -3.82
N HIS A 78 -12.72 0.21 -3.22
CA HIS A 78 -13.25 -0.94 -2.48
C HIS A 78 -12.79 -0.97 -1.01
N CYS A 79 -11.87 -0.10 -0.62
CA CYS A 79 -11.38 -0.01 0.76
C CYS A 79 -12.35 0.78 1.64
N ASP A 80 -12.56 0.28 2.86
CA ASP A 80 -13.32 0.96 3.91
C ASP A 80 -12.44 1.95 4.70
N GLY A 81 -11.13 1.94 4.47
CA GLY A 81 -10.17 2.84 5.11
C GLY A 81 -8.73 2.60 4.66
N VAL A 82 -7.85 3.53 5.04
CA VAL A 82 -6.42 3.50 4.78
C VAL A 82 -5.65 3.62 6.09
N LEU A 83 -4.74 2.69 6.36
CA LEU A 83 -3.73 2.81 7.40
C LEU A 83 -2.43 3.33 6.75
N ARG A 84 -2.08 4.60 6.99
CA ARG A 84 -0.84 5.22 6.53
C ARG A 84 0.25 5.05 7.57
N LEU A 85 1.15 4.09 7.34
CA LEU A 85 2.35 3.87 8.16
C LEU A 85 3.35 5.03 7.99
N PRO A 86 4.26 5.29 8.95
CA PRO A 86 5.22 6.39 8.85
C PRO A 86 6.27 6.18 7.75
N GLY A 87 6.95 7.28 7.36
CA GLY A 87 8.05 7.30 6.40
C GLY A 87 7.71 7.94 5.06
N GLU A 88 8.71 8.51 4.40
CA GLU A 88 8.56 9.21 3.12
C GLU A 88 8.09 8.24 2.02
N SER A 89 6.97 8.53 1.37
CA SER A 89 6.45 7.70 0.28
C SER A 89 5.46 8.47 -0.58
N LYS A 90 5.88 8.84 -1.80
CA LYS A 90 5.01 9.57 -2.74
C LYS A 90 3.73 8.79 -3.06
N GLY A 91 3.84 7.47 -3.24
CA GLY A 91 2.70 6.60 -3.51
C GLY A 91 1.71 6.59 -2.35
N ALA A 92 2.20 6.40 -1.13
CA ALA A 92 1.33 6.38 0.05
C ALA A 92 0.73 7.76 0.37
N ASP A 93 1.42 8.85 0.05
CA ASP A 93 0.89 10.22 0.20
C ASP A 93 -0.20 10.51 -0.85
N GLN A 94 -0.06 9.96 -2.06
CA GLN A 94 -1.09 9.99 -3.10
C GLN A 94 -2.32 9.18 -2.66
N ASP A 95 -2.13 7.99 -2.08
CA ASP A 95 -3.23 7.17 -1.56
C ASP A 95 -4.04 7.91 -0.49
N VAL A 96 -3.36 8.60 0.43
CA VAL A 96 -4.01 9.45 1.45
C VAL A 96 -4.79 10.59 0.81
N THR A 97 -4.25 11.20 -0.25
CA THR A 97 -4.92 12.29 -0.96
C THR A 97 -6.22 11.80 -1.61
N ILE A 98 -6.14 10.70 -2.37
CA ILE A 98 -7.31 10.09 -3.01
C ILE A 98 -8.33 9.61 -1.98
N ALA A 99 -7.87 9.01 -0.86
CA ALA A 99 -8.76 8.57 0.21
C ALA A 99 -9.55 9.74 0.80
N ARG A 100 -8.88 10.87 1.07
CA ARG A 100 -9.53 12.09 1.57
C ARG A 100 -10.54 12.68 0.58
N GLU A 101 -10.18 12.73 -0.71
CA GLU A 101 -11.09 13.18 -1.77
C GLU A 101 -12.35 12.31 -1.88
N ARG A 102 -12.26 11.04 -1.51
CA ARG A 102 -13.35 10.06 -1.53
C ARG A 102 -14.01 9.86 -0.17
N GLU A 103 -13.68 10.67 0.83
CA GLU A 103 -14.19 10.57 2.20
C GLU A 103 -13.92 9.19 2.87
N ILE A 104 -12.87 8.51 2.43
CA ILE A 104 -12.39 7.26 3.01
C ILE A 104 -11.55 7.59 4.26
N PRO A 105 -11.84 6.98 5.42
CA PRO A 105 -11.06 7.19 6.64
C PRO A 105 -9.57 6.91 6.45
N VAL A 106 -8.72 7.80 6.99
CA VAL A 106 -7.27 7.62 7.01
C VAL A 106 -6.79 7.62 8.46
N TRP A 107 -6.15 6.52 8.87
CA TRP A 107 -5.53 6.36 10.17
C TRP A 107 -4.01 6.39 10.03
N HIS A 108 -3.34 7.01 11.00
CA HIS A 108 -1.87 7.08 11.06
C HIS A 108 -1.28 6.21 12.17
N ARG A 109 -2.14 5.61 13.01
CA ARG A 109 -1.79 4.68 14.05
C ARG A 109 -2.68 3.46 13.91
N LEU A 110 -2.12 2.29 14.25
CA LEU A 110 -2.83 1.03 14.13
C LEU A 110 -4.01 0.97 15.11
N GLU A 111 -3.84 1.47 16.33
CA GLU A 111 -4.90 1.49 17.35
C GLU A 111 -6.10 2.39 17.01
N ASP A 112 -5.95 3.33 16.08
CA ASP A 112 -7.06 4.17 15.64
C ASP A 112 -7.99 3.43 14.66
N VAL A 113 -7.54 2.30 14.12
CA VAL A 113 -8.36 1.44 13.25
C VAL A 113 -9.37 0.69 14.12
N PRO A 114 -10.68 0.66 13.75
CA PRO A 114 -11.70 -0.02 14.54
C PRO A 114 -11.32 -1.46 14.91
N GLY A 115 -11.36 -1.81 16.19
CA GLY A 115 -11.03 -3.15 16.69
C GLY A 115 -9.54 -3.48 16.85
N CYS A 116 -8.64 -2.52 16.58
CA CYS A 116 -7.18 -2.70 16.75
C CYS A 116 -6.60 -2.05 18.02
N GLY A 117 -7.41 -1.32 18.80
CA GLY A 117 -7.04 -0.71 20.09
C GLY A 117 -7.49 -1.49 21.31
#